data_AF-A0A0Q6LDA3-F1
#
_entry.id   AF-A0A0Q6LDA3-F1
#
_cell.length_a   1.000
_cell.length_b   1.000
_cell.length_c   1.000
_cell.angle_alpha   90.00
_cell.angle_beta   90.00
_cell.angle_gamma   90.00
#
_symmetry.space_group_name_H-M   'P 1'
#
loop_
_entity.id
_entity.type
_entity.pdbx_description
1 polymer ?
#
loop_
_entity_poly.entity_id
_entity_poly.type
_entity_poly.pdbx_seq_one_letter_code
_entity_poly.pdbx_strand_id
1 'polypeptide(L)'
;MVAKRKPKKQPPKTLGVSLLSAGAAAIGLGVAAVAILFAARKRPNPAEHAAPDLAADAPPVTIHTRAPEAFRPDPTAPVPADERESLRPATGDAPGFAADRGTTVN
;
A
#
# COMPACT_ATOMS: atom_id res chain seq x y z
N MET A 1 51.05 -63.69 -16.99
CA MET A 1 49.81 -63.25 -17.68
C MET A 1 49.12 -62.24 -16.78
N VAL A 2 49.05 -60.96 -17.17
CA VAL A 2 48.40 -59.90 -16.34
C VAL A 2 47.04 -59.58 -16.93
N ALA A 3 45.97 -59.81 -16.17
CA ALA A 3 44.61 -59.54 -16.58
C ALA A 3 44.31 -58.03 -16.55
N LYS A 4 43.90 -57.46 -17.69
CA LYS A 4 43.43 -56.07 -17.80
C LYS A 4 42.01 -55.95 -17.23
N ARG A 5 41.83 -55.13 -16.18
CA ARG A 5 40.51 -54.78 -15.64
C ARG A 5 39.82 -53.76 -16.56
N LYS A 6 38.53 -53.98 -16.88
CA LYS A 6 37.73 -53.07 -17.70
C LYS A 6 37.28 -51.84 -16.89
N PRO A 7 37.22 -50.63 -17.48
CA PRO A 7 36.78 -49.43 -16.78
C PRO A 7 35.26 -49.43 -16.53
N LYS A 8 34.87 -49.10 -15.30
CA LYS A 8 33.47 -48.97 -14.87
C LYS A 8 32.92 -47.62 -15.37
N LYS A 9 31.90 -47.62 -16.22
CA LYS A 9 31.24 -46.40 -16.72
C LYS A 9 30.51 -45.70 -15.58
N GLN A 10 30.83 -44.43 -15.32
CA GLN A 10 30.12 -43.59 -14.33
C GLN A 10 28.86 -42.98 -14.96
N PRO A 11 27.73 -42.89 -14.24
CA PRO A 11 26.51 -42.29 -14.76
C PRO A 11 26.65 -40.77 -14.92
N PRO A 12 25.94 -40.15 -15.90
CA PRO A 12 26.10 -38.75 -16.23
C PRO A 12 25.54 -37.82 -15.15
N LYS A 13 26.36 -36.89 -14.66
CA LYS A 13 26.05 -35.89 -13.62
C LYS A 13 25.31 -34.65 -14.15
N THR A 14 24.56 -34.77 -15.24
CA THR A 14 24.00 -33.62 -15.98
C THR A 14 22.59 -33.22 -15.56
N LEU A 15 21.86 -34.08 -14.84
CA LEU A 15 20.47 -33.82 -14.43
C LEU A 15 20.32 -32.87 -13.23
N GLY A 16 21.33 -32.76 -12.36
CA GLY A 16 21.27 -31.88 -11.18
C GLY A 16 21.53 -30.40 -11.49
N VAL A 17 22.30 -30.11 -12.54
CA VAL A 17 22.72 -28.74 -12.88
C VAL A 17 21.61 -27.97 -13.61
N SER A 18 20.80 -28.66 -14.41
CA SER A 18 19.70 -28.05 -15.18
C SER A 18 18.56 -27.56 -14.28
N LEU A 19 18.18 -28.33 -13.25
CA LEU A 19 17.08 -27.95 -12.34
C LEU A 19 17.46 -26.78 -11.42
N LEU A 20 18.71 -26.74 -10.91
CA LEU A 20 19.20 -25.60 -10.14
C LEU A 20 19.26 -24.31 -10.97
N SER A 21 19.65 -24.40 -12.25
CA SER A 21 19.72 -23.21 -13.12
C SER A 21 18.34 -22.65 -13.47
N ALA A 22 17.35 -23.53 -13.70
CA ALA A 22 15.98 -23.13 -14.00
C ALA A 22 15.30 -22.48 -12.78
N GLY A 23 15.52 -23.02 -11.58
CA GLY A 23 15.04 -22.42 -10.33
C GLY A 23 15.66 -21.06 -10.04
N ALA A 24 16.98 -20.90 -10.26
CA ALA A 24 17.67 -19.63 -10.07
C ALA A 24 17.20 -18.55 -11.07
N ALA A 25 16.96 -18.91 -12.33
CA ALA A 25 16.45 -18.00 -13.34
C ALA A 25 15.03 -17.50 -13.02
N ALA A 26 14.14 -18.39 -12.54
CA ALA A 26 12.78 -18.03 -12.17
C ALA A 26 12.73 -17.07 -10.96
N ILE A 27 13.56 -17.30 -9.94
CA ILE A 27 13.67 -16.40 -8.78
C ILE A 27 14.22 -15.04 -9.20
N GLY A 28 15.26 -15.00 -10.04
CA GLY A 28 15.83 -13.75 -10.55
C GLY A 28 14.81 -12.91 -11.31
N LEU A 29 14.00 -13.53 -12.17
CA LEU A 29 12.92 -12.87 -12.91
C LEU A 29 11.80 -12.36 -11.98
N GLY A 30 11.41 -13.16 -10.98
CA GLY A 30 10.39 -12.76 -10.00
C GLY A 30 10.81 -11.54 -9.18
N VAL A 31 12.05 -11.53 -8.68
CA VAL A 31 12.59 -10.39 -7.91
C VAL A 31 12.70 -9.15 -8.79
N ALA A 32 13.16 -9.29 -10.03
CA ALA A 32 13.25 -8.17 -10.98
C ALA A 32 11.85 -7.57 -11.29
N ALA A 33 10.84 -8.41 -11.53
CA ALA A 33 9.48 -7.96 -11.81
C ALA A 33 8.87 -7.20 -10.62
N VAL A 34 9.05 -7.70 -9.39
CA VAL A 34 8.58 -7.02 -8.17
C VAL A 34 9.30 -5.69 -7.98
N ALA A 35 10.63 -5.65 -8.17
CA ALA A 35 11.41 -4.41 -8.07
C ALA A 35 10.95 -3.35 -9.09
N ILE A 36 10.68 -3.76 -10.34
CA ILE A 36 10.16 -2.87 -11.38
C ILE A 36 8.78 -2.32 -11.01
N LEU A 37 7.88 -3.15 -10.47
CA LEU A 37 6.54 -2.71 -10.06
C LEU A 37 6.60 -1.68 -8.92
N PHE A 38 7.45 -1.92 -7.91
CA PHE A 38 7.65 -0.95 -6.82
C PHE A 38 8.30 0.35 -7.32
N ALA A 39 9.26 0.26 -8.24
CA ALA A 39 9.88 1.44 -8.84
C ALA A 39 8.89 2.24 -9.72
N ALA A 40 7.99 1.55 -10.44
CA ALA A 40 6.97 2.18 -11.26
C ALA A 40 5.95 2.97 -10.42
N ARG A 41 5.56 2.43 -9.26
CA ARG A 41 4.67 3.12 -8.30
C ARG A 41 5.27 4.40 -7.69
N LYS A 42 6.60 4.51 -7.65
CA LYS A 42 7.29 5.71 -7.15
C LYS A 42 7.41 6.82 -8.17
N ARG A 43 6.98 6.60 -9.42
CA ARG A 43 7.06 7.64 -10.46
C ARG A 43 6.00 8.71 -10.19
N PRO A 44 6.37 9.99 -10.15
CA PRO A 44 5.40 11.06 -10.00
C PRO A 44 4.45 11.05 -11.21
N ASN A 45 3.15 11.04 -10.94
CA ASN A 45 2.14 11.13 -11.98
C ASN A 45 2.02 12.62 -12.41
N PRO A 46 2.31 12.97 -13.68
CA PRO A 46 2.25 14.36 -14.13
C PRO A 46 0.83 14.94 -14.12
N ALA A 47 -0.21 14.11 -13.95
CA ALA A 47 -1.60 14.53 -13.82
C ALA A 47 -2.01 14.84 -12.37
N GLU A 48 -1.15 14.58 -11.38
CA GLU A 48 -1.44 14.83 -9.97
C GLU A 48 -0.85 16.19 -9.56
N HIS A 49 -1.67 17.03 -8.94
CA HIS A 49 -1.17 18.25 -8.30
C HIS A 49 -0.35 17.89 -7.07
N ALA A 50 0.73 18.61 -6.83
CA ALA A 50 1.47 18.48 -5.59
C ALA A 50 0.51 18.74 -4.42
N ALA A 51 0.47 17.82 -3.45
CA ALA A 51 -0.21 17.96 -2.17
C ALA A 51 0.84 18.26 -1.08
N PRO A 52 1.41 19.48 -1.05
CA PRO A 52 2.50 19.83 -0.14
C PRO A 52 2.09 19.76 1.34
N ASP A 53 0.79 19.82 1.62
CA ASP A 53 0.18 19.69 2.95
C ASP A 53 0.13 18.24 3.46
N LEU A 54 0.21 17.25 2.56
CA LEU A 54 0.21 15.82 2.88
C LEU A 54 1.60 15.18 2.73
N ALA A 55 2.64 15.98 2.47
CA ALA A 55 4.00 15.46 2.42
C ALA A 55 4.39 14.87 3.78
N ALA A 56 5.12 13.74 3.78
CA ALA A 56 5.46 13.02 5.00
C ALA A 56 6.26 13.87 6.01
N ASP A 57 7.03 14.85 5.52
CA ASP A 57 7.82 15.78 6.32
C ASP A 57 7.09 17.11 6.59
N ALA A 58 5.82 17.24 6.15
CA ALA A 58 5.04 18.44 6.39
C ALA A 58 4.75 18.60 7.89
N PRO A 59 4.91 19.80 8.46
CA PRO A 59 4.49 20.05 9.84
C PRO A 59 2.97 19.78 9.98
N PRO A 60 2.51 19.29 11.15
CA PRO A 60 1.09 19.01 11.36
C PRO A 60 0.22 20.24 11.07
N VAL A 61 -0.90 20.02 10.38
CA VAL A 61 -1.86 21.09 10.09
C VAL A 61 -2.54 21.52 11.41
N THR A 62 -2.10 22.64 11.95
CA THR A 62 -2.74 23.33 13.08
C THR A 62 -3.90 24.20 12.61
N ILE A 63 -4.73 24.65 13.56
CA ILE A 63 -5.82 25.61 13.34
C ILE A 63 -5.35 26.90 12.64
N HIS A 64 -4.08 27.30 12.79
CA HIS A 64 -3.51 28.50 12.16
C HIS A 64 -2.91 28.24 10.78
N THR A 65 -2.79 26.99 10.37
CA THR A 65 -2.21 26.60 9.07
C THR A 65 -3.27 26.07 8.09
N ARG A 66 -4.51 25.86 8.54
CA ARG A 66 -5.60 25.30 7.72
C ARG A 66 -6.16 26.27 6.69
N ALA A 67 -6.17 27.57 6.98
CA ALA A 67 -6.67 28.62 6.10
C ALA A 67 -6.00 29.99 6.37
N PRO A 68 -5.84 30.86 5.35
CA PRO A 68 -5.45 32.26 5.55
C PRO A 68 -6.42 32.97 6.48
N GLU A 69 -5.93 33.92 7.28
CA GLU A 69 -6.70 34.59 8.35
C GLU A 69 -8.07 35.11 7.86
N ALA A 70 -8.11 35.74 6.69
CA ALA A 70 -9.32 36.32 6.11
C ALA A 70 -10.40 35.29 5.72
N PHE A 71 -10.03 34.02 5.57
CA PHE A 71 -10.96 32.92 5.22
C PHE A 71 -11.24 32.00 6.40
N ARG A 72 -10.81 32.37 7.60
CA ARG A 72 -11.14 31.61 8.80
C ARG A 72 -12.58 31.93 9.22
N PRO A 73 -13.37 30.93 9.65
CA PRO A 73 -14.60 31.21 10.36
C PRO A 73 -14.26 32.02 11.61
N ASP A 74 -14.98 33.12 11.84
CA ASP A 74 -14.84 33.91 13.06
C ASP A 74 -15.26 33.04 14.26
N PRO A 75 -14.34 32.72 15.19
CA PRO A 75 -14.66 31.89 16.34
C PRO A 75 -15.57 32.59 17.37
N THR A 76 -15.74 33.92 17.24
CA THR A 76 -16.57 34.75 18.13
C THR A 76 -17.94 35.08 17.55
N ALA A 77 -18.20 34.65 16.30
CA ALA A 77 -19.50 34.88 15.67
C ALA A 77 -20.61 34.22 16.50
N PRO A 78 -21.61 35.00 16.97
CA PRO A 78 -22.70 34.46 17.77
C PRO A 78 -23.59 33.58 16.89
N VAL A 79 -23.98 32.41 17.42
CA VAL A 79 -24.99 31.56 16.80
C VAL A 79 -26.39 32.13 17.11
N PRO A 80 -27.20 32.50 16.08
CA PRO A 80 -28.55 33.00 16.26
C PRO A 80 -29.43 32.04 17.08
N ALA A 81 -30.36 32.57 17.86
CA ALA A 81 -31.19 31.77 18.78
C ALA A 81 -32.14 30.81 18.04
N ASP A 82 -32.65 31.25 16.89
CA ASP A 82 -33.51 30.51 15.97
C ASP A 82 -32.75 29.40 15.22
N GLU A 83 -31.46 29.57 14.94
CA GLU A 83 -30.61 28.55 14.30
C GLU A 83 -30.00 27.55 15.29
N ARG A 84 -30.00 27.86 16.59
CA ARG A 84 -29.34 27.03 17.61
C ARG A 84 -29.89 25.61 17.69
N GLU A 85 -31.20 25.45 17.54
CA GLU A 85 -31.85 24.14 17.65
C GLU A 85 -31.56 23.25 16.43
N SER A 86 -31.44 23.84 15.23
CA SER A 86 -31.12 23.10 14.01
C SER A 86 -29.65 22.65 13.96
N LEU A 87 -28.76 23.41 14.60
CA LEU A 87 -27.33 23.10 14.72
C LEU A 87 -27.00 22.17 15.89
N ARG A 88 -27.98 21.74 16.68
CA ARG A 88 -27.74 20.77 17.76
C ARG A 88 -27.21 19.48 17.14
N PRO A 89 -26.10 18.91 17.66
CA PRO A 89 -25.63 17.62 17.20
C PRO A 89 -26.78 16.60 17.28
N ALA A 90 -26.90 15.76 16.25
CA ALA A 90 -27.85 14.67 16.26
C ALA A 90 -27.38 13.59 17.25
N THR A 91 -27.55 13.86 18.55
CA THR A 91 -27.22 12.95 19.66
C THR A 91 -28.28 11.87 19.88
N GLY A 92 -29.17 11.66 18.91
CA GLY A 92 -30.01 10.47 18.88
C GLY A 92 -29.15 9.22 18.74
N ASP A 93 -29.75 8.04 18.91
CA ASP A 93 -29.05 6.79 18.68
C ASP A 93 -28.36 6.85 17.31
N ALA A 94 -27.04 6.65 17.33
CA ALA A 94 -26.28 6.59 16.08
C ALA A 94 -26.97 5.55 15.20
N PRO A 95 -27.26 5.85 13.91
CA PRO A 95 -27.71 4.81 13.00
C PRO A 95 -26.66 3.71 13.04
N GLY A 96 -27.03 2.56 13.63
CA GLY A 96 -26.11 1.47 13.79
C GLY A 96 -25.59 1.05 12.42
N PHE A 97 -24.29 0.81 12.31
CA PHE A 97 -23.73 0.12 11.15
C PHE A 97 -24.14 -1.36 11.20
N ALA A 98 -25.43 -1.66 11.09
CA ALA A 98 -25.92 -2.98 10.76
C ALA A 98 -25.76 -3.22 9.26
N ALA A 99 -24.51 -3.11 8.77
CA ALA A 99 -24.14 -3.79 7.56
C ALA A 99 -23.95 -5.25 7.98
N ASP A 100 -24.96 -6.09 7.70
CA ASP A 100 -24.76 -7.51 7.47
C ASP A 100 -23.65 -7.65 6.42
N ARG A 101 -22.40 -7.76 6.89
CA ARG A 101 -21.25 -8.13 6.07
C ARG A 101 -21.29 -9.63 5.87
N GLY A 102 -22.28 -10.09 5.11
CA GLY A 102 -22.42 -11.43 4.59
C GLY A 102 -22.30 -12.54 5.62
N THR A 103 -23.43 -12.96 6.18
CA THR A 103 -23.56 -14.32 6.71
C THR A 103 -23.22 -15.34 5.61
N THR A 104 -21.99 -15.85 5.57
CA THR A 104 -21.70 -17.11 4.89
C THR A 104 -22.00 -18.23 5.87
N VAL A 105 -23.16 -18.86 5.70
CA VAL A 105 -23.49 -20.15 6.30
C VAL A 105 -22.38 -21.13 5.90
N ASN A 106 -21.70 -21.70 6.90
CA ASN A 106 -20.88 -22.91 6.75
C ASN A 106 -21.51 -23.99 7.63
#